data_AF-A0AAE1K680-F1
#
_entry.id   AF-A0AAE1K680-F1
#
_cell.length_a   1.000
_cell.length_b   1.000
_cell.length_c   1.000
_cell.angle_alpha   90.00
_cell.angle_beta   90.00
_cell.angle_gamma   90.00
#
_symmetry.space_group_name_H-M   'P 1'
#
loop_
_entity.id
_entity.type
_entity.pdbx_description
1 polymer ?
#
loop_
_entity_poly.entity_id
_entity_poly.type
_entity_poly.pdbx_seq_one_letter_code
_entity_poly.pdbx_strand_id
1 'polypeptide(L)'
;MKSDKSTLLRNLESLQSETITEPELPSNYVCSYDGGLLLHSVLTQTNTNSVAYYAPVALLTVVCSGKKPNEVHLCLDKYIENSIKDSERKLRGAMDSVYVITGLEQTMRQSGKTLLGNGIFKNELSKFLLDEWKRDHYWNIVRIIRR
;
A
#
# COMPACT_ATOMS: atom_id res chain seq x y z
N MET A 1 15.95 24.17 -2.12
CA MET A 1 14.78 24.51 -2.95
C MET A 1 13.67 23.49 -2.66
N LYS A 2 12.66 23.84 -1.85
CA LYS A 2 11.49 22.97 -1.66
C LYS A 2 10.61 23.16 -2.89
N SER A 3 10.37 22.11 -3.68
CA SER A 3 9.31 22.15 -4.69
C SER A 3 7.98 22.32 -3.94
N ASP A 4 7.24 23.38 -4.22
CA ASP A 4 5.92 23.59 -3.65
C ASP A 4 4.97 22.54 -4.26
N LYS A 5 4.87 21.38 -3.58
CA LYS A 5 4.04 20.24 -4.01
C LYS A 5 2.63 20.67 -4.34
N SER A 6 2.13 21.68 -3.64
CA SER A 6 0.83 22.32 -3.80
C SER A 6 0.68 22.95 -5.19
N THR A 7 1.73 23.62 -5.69
CA THR A 7 1.75 24.21 -7.03
C THR A 7 1.80 23.13 -8.11
N LEU A 8 2.58 22.06 -7.88
CA LEU A 8 2.69 20.95 -8.83
C LEU A 8 1.36 20.18 -8.95
N LEU A 9 0.69 19.93 -7.82
CA LEU A 9 -0.64 19.31 -7.78
C LEU A 9 -1.67 20.14 -8.55
N ARG A 10 -1.74 21.45 -8.27
CA ARG A 10 -2.64 22.36 -9.01
C ARG A 10 -2.40 22.36 -10.52
N ASN A 11 -1.13 22.29 -10.93
CA ASN A 11 -0.79 22.25 -12.35
C ASN A 11 -1.15 20.91 -13.00
N LEU A 12 -1.08 19.79 -12.25
CA LEU A 12 -1.53 18.50 -12.74
C LEU A 12 -3.05 18.42 -12.83
N GLU A 13 -3.75 18.96 -11.82
CA GLU A 13 -5.21 19.09 -11.81
C GLU A 13 -5.70 19.97 -12.97
N SER A 14 -4.99 21.05 -13.29
CA SER A 14 -5.36 21.93 -14.42
C SER A 14 -5.07 21.35 -15.80
N LEU A 15 -4.19 20.34 -15.89
CA LEU A 15 -3.96 19.57 -17.12
C LEU A 15 -5.02 18.48 -17.33
N GLN A 16 -5.81 18.18 -16.31
CA GLN A 16 -6.90 17.22 -16.41
C GLN A 16 -8.05 17.85 -17.21
N SER A 17 -8.22 17.39 -18.45
CA SER A 17 -9.17 17.98 -19.41
C SER A 17 -10.63 17.67 -19.05
N GLU A 18 -10.85 16.56 -18.35
CA GLU A 18 -12.16 16.07 -17.95
C GLU A 18 -12.06 15.43 -16.55
N THR A 19 -12.96 15.84 -15.65
CA THR A 19 -13.15 15.16 -14.37
C THR A 19 -13.96 13.91 -14.62
N ILE A 20 -13.31 12.82 -15.04
CA ILE A 20 -14.00 11.54 -15.24
C ILE A 20 -14.54 11.09 -13.89
N THR A 21 -15.86 11.04 -13.78
CA THR A 21 -16.52 10.55 -12.57
C THR A 21 -16.69 9.03 -12.66
N GLU A 22 -16.65 8.30 -11.53
CA GLU A 22 -16.87 6.84 -11.49
C GLU A 22 -18.10 6.32 -12.28
N PRO A 23 -19.22 7.08 -12.43
CA PRO A 23 -20.34 6.71 -13.29
C PRO A 23 -19.97 6.44 -14.76
N GLU A 24 -18.98 7.15 -15.29
CA GLU A 24 -18.66 7.24 -16.72
C GLU A 24 -17.57 6.24 -17.17
N LEU A 25 -17.04 5.45 -16.23
CA LEU A 25 -16.01 4.47 -16.53
C LEU A 25 -16.54 3.36 -17.45
N PRO A 26 -15.80 3.00 -18.51
CA PRO A 26 -16.20 1.94 -19.43
C PRO A 26 -16.25 0.59 -18.70
N SER A 27 -17.10 -0.32 -19.17
CA SER A 27 -17.35 -1.63 -18.51
C SER A 27 -16.09 -2.50 -18.30
N ASN A 28 -15.02 -2.24 -19.05
CA ASN A 28 -13.75 -2.98 -19.02
C ASN A 28 -12.58 -2.18 -18.42
N TYR A 29 -12.85 -1.19 -17.58
CA TYR A 29 -11.80 -0.38 -16.98
C TYR A 29 -10.88 -1.19 -16.04
N VAL A 30 -9.62 -0.76 -15.98
CA VAL A 30 -8.59 -1.25 -15.06
C VAL A 30 -8.41 -0.20 -13.96
N CYS A 31 -8.38 -0.63 -12.71
CA CYS A 31 -8.11 0.24 -11.58
C CYS A 31 -6.70 -0.02 -11.05
N SER A 32 -5.89 1.03 -10.90
CA SER A 32 -4.55 0.94 -10.32
C SER A 32 -4.47 1.77 -9.05
N TYR A 33 -4.07 1.15 -7.96
CA TYR A 33 -3.91 1.78 -6.66
C TYR A 33 -2.43 1.91 -6.28
N ASP A 34 -2.07 3.06 -5.73
CA ASP A 34 -0.81 3.25 -4.99
C ASP A 34 -0.92 2.50 -3.65
N GLY A 35 -0.25 1.35 -3.56
CA GLY A 35 -0.27 0.51 -2.38
C GLY A 35 0.47 1.12 -1.18
N GLY A 36 1.47 1.98 -1.42
CA GLY A 36 2.13 2.72 -0.35
C GLY A 36 1.18 3.69 0.33
N LEU A 37 0.43 4.47 -0.47
CA LEU A 37 -0.60 5.37 0.04
C LEU A 37 -1.71 4.61 0.78
N LEU A 38 -2.23 3.52 0.21
CA LEU A 38 -3.27 2.72 0.84
C LEU A 38 -2.81 2.10 2.17
N LEU A 39 -1.61 1.54 2.21
CA LEU A 39 -1.02 1.01 3.45
C LEU A 39 -0.96 2.09 4.54
N HIS A 40 -0.53 3.30 4.18
CA HIS A 40 -0.50 4.42 5.11
C HIS A 40 -1.90 4.77 5.61
N SER A 41 -2.92 4.82 4.75
CA SER A 41 -4.30 5.10 5.15
C SER A 41 -4.85 4.03 6.11
N VAL A 42 -4.70 2.75 5.74
CA VAL A 42 -5.24 1.59 6.48
C VAL A 42 -4.57 1.43 7.86
N LEU A 43 -3.24 1.55 7.92
CA LEU A 43 -2.50 1.32 9.17
C LEU A 43 -2.46 2.54 10.09
N THR A 44 -2.68 3.75 9.55
CA THR A 44 -2.83 4.95 10.38
C THR A 44 -4.18 4.96 11.09
N GLN A 45 -5.25 4.49 10.44
CA GLN A 45 -6.59 4.44 11.03
C GLN A 45 -6.71 3.40 12.15
N THR A 46 -6.05 2.25 12.00
CA THR A 46 -6.14 1.19 13.00
C THR A 46 -5.15 1.29 14.14
N ASN A 47 -3.99 1.91 13.91
CA ASN A 47 -2.89 2.01 14.88
C ASN A 47 -2.62 0.69 15.62
N THR A 48 -2.74 -0.45 14.93
CA THR A 48 -2.64 -1.79 15.50
C THR A 48 -1.21 -2.32 15.45
N ASN A 49 -0.89 -3.21 16.38
CA ASN A 49 0.34 -4.00 16.39
C ASN A 49 0.17 -5.32 15.60
N SER A 50 -1.05 -5.72 15.27
CA SER A 50 -1.38 -6.93 14.51
C SER A 50 -1.43 -6.64 13.00
N VAL A 51 -0.37 -6.03 12.48
CA VAL A 51 -0.31 -5.56 11.09
C VAL A 51 -0.44 -6.71 10.09
N ALA A 52 0.20 -7.85 10.38
CA ALA A 52 0.20 -9.03 9.52
C ALA A 52 -1.23 -9.57 9.32
N TYR A 53 -2.05 -9.58 10.37
CA TYR A 53 -3.46 -9.98 10.28
C TYR A 53 -4.32 -8.94 9.55
N TYR A 54 -4.17 -7.67 9.89
CA TYR A 54 -5.10 -6.63 9.44
C TYR A 54 -4.85 -6.15 8.01
N ALA A 55 -3.59 -5.93 7.64
CA ALA A 55 -3.23 -5.32 6.36
C ALA A 55 -3.75 -6.11 5.13
N PRO A 56 -3.61 -7.44 5.05
CA PRO A 56 -4.07 -8.20 3.87
C PRO A 56 -5.57 -8.06 3.62
N VAL A 57 -6.38 -8.14 4.68
CA VAL A 57 -7.84 -8.08 4.59
C VAL A 57 -8.29 -6.65 4.29
N ALA A 58 -7.77 -5.67 5.00
CA ALA A 58 -8.20 -4.29 4.84
C ALA A 58 -7.84 -3.73 3.45
N LEU A 59 -6.66 -4.06 2.91
CA LEU A 59 -6.28 -3.67 1.55
C LEU A 59 -7.21 -4.29 0.51
N LEU A 60 -7.47 -5.61 0.58
CA LEU A 60 -8.40 -6.26 -0.34
C LEU A 60 -9.79 -5.66 -0.27
N THR A 61 -10.27 -5.34 0.94
CA THR A 61 -11.56 -4.68 1.12
C THR A 61 -11.61 -3.34 0.43
N VAL A 62 -10.58 -2.50 0.59
CA VAL A 62 -10.56 -1.19 -0.07
C VAL A 62 -10.51 -1.34 -1.60
N VAL A 63 -9.59 -2.15 -2.14
CA VAL A 63 -9.39 -2.24 -3.60
C VAL A 63 -10.47 -3.02 -4.34
N CYS A 64 -11.22 -3.88 -3.62
CA CYS A 64 -12.35 -4.61 -4.19
C CYS A 64 -13.70 -3.94 -3.89
N SER A 65 -13.73 -2.89 -3.06
CA SER A 65 -14.96 -2.12 -2.81
C SER A 65 -15.27 -1.19 -4.00
N GLY A 66 -16.56 -1.00 -4.27
CA GLY A 66 -17.03 -0.09 -5.33
C GLY A 66 -17.50 -0.79 -6.60
N LYS A 67 -17.54 -0.05 -7.72
CA LYS A 67 -17.84 -0.64 -9.04
C LYS A 67 -16.82 -1.73 -9.35
N LYS A 68 -17.21 -2.76 -10.09
CA LYS A 68 -16.38 -3.94 -10.36
C LYS A 68 -15.49 -3.69 -11.58
N PRO A 69 -14.22 -3.26 -11.45
CA PRO A 69 -13.32 -3.20 -12.59
C PRO A 69 -13.08 -4.60 -13.11
N ASN A 70 -12.69 -4.68 -14.39
CA ASN A 70 -12.26 -5.94 -14.98
C ASN A 70 -10.97 -6.44 -14.29
N GLU A 71 -10.10 -5.50 -13.91
CA GLU A 71 -8.80 -5.79 -13.32
C GLU A 71 -8.41 -4.75 -12.27
N VAL A 72 -7.76 -5.21 -11.19
CA VAL A 72 -7.29 -4.37 -10.09
C VAL A 72 -5.79 -4.59 -9.91
N HIS A 73 -5.02 -3.51 -10.01
CA HIS A 73 -3.58 -3.49 -9.77
C HIS A 73 -3.32 -2.79 -8.44
N LEU A 74 -2.63 -3.46 -7.53
CA LEU A 74 -2.13 -2.85 -6.31
C LEU A 74 -0.60 -2.77 -6.40
N CYS A 75 -0.09 -1.55 -6.58
CA CYS A 75 1.32 -1.32 -6.83
C CYS A 75 2.04 -0.99 -5.52
N LEU A 76 2.92 -1.87 -5.05
CA LEU A 76 3.76 -1.65 -3.87
C LEU A 76 5.17 -1.24 -4.29
N ASP A 77 5.71 -0.22 -3.63
CA ASP A 77 7.06 0.28 -3.90
C ASP A 77 8.11 -0.82 -3.65
N LYS A 78 8.92 -1.09 -4.68
CA LYS A 78 10.16 -1.85 -4.51
C LYS A 78 11.28 -0.88 -4.13
N TYR A 79 11.76 -0.97 -2.89
CA TYR A 79 12.96 -0.26 -2.48
C TYR A 79 14.17 -0.97 -3.09
N ILE A 80 14.80 -0.33 -4.07
CA ILE A 80 16.06 -0.82 -4.66
C ILE A 80 17.18 -0.50 -3.67
N GLU A 81 18.02 -1.49 -3.36
CA GLU A 81 19.20 -1.31 -2.52
C GLU A 81 20.13 -0.23 -3.11
N ASN A 82 20.78 0.54 -2.23
CA ASN A 82 21.67 1.66 -2.58
C ASN A 82 20.96 2.84 -3.28
N SER A 83 19.70 3.08 -2.94
CA SER A 83 19.04 4.32 -3.34
C SER A 83 19.70 5.55 -2.69
N ILE A 84 19.45 6.74 -3.23
CA ILE A 84 19.85 8.03 -2.62
C ILE A 84 19.35 8.11 -1.17
N LYS A 85 18.15 7.58 -0.90
CA LYS A 85 17.56 7.54 0.45
C LYS A 85 18.33 6.60 1.39
N ASP A 86 18.81 5.46 0.90
CA ASP A 86 19.59 4.54 1.73
C ASP A 86 20.96 5.13 2.05
N SER A 87 21.58 5.81 1.08
CA SER A 87 22.83 6.54 1.29
C SER A 87 22.66 7.64 2.34
N GLU A 88 21.57 8.42 2.27
CA GLU A 88 21.26 9.45 3.26
C GLU A 88 20.99 8.88 4.66
N ARG A 89 20.28 7.75 4.75
CA ARG A 89 20.04 7.04 6.01
C ARG A 89 21.32 6.50 6.63
N LYS A 90 22.20 5.89 5.82
CA LYS A 90 23.52 5.40 6.26
C LYS A 90 24.40 6.54 6.77
N LEU A 91 24.40 7.69 6.09
CA LEU A 91 25.12 8.90 6.53
C LEU A 91 24.60 9.43 7.88
N ARG A 92 23.34 9.18 8.24
CA ARG A 92 22.76 9.51 9.56
C ARG A 92 22.99 8.44 10.63
N GLY A 93 23.78 7.40 10.34
CA GLY A 93 24.10 6.34 11.29
C GLY A 93 22.97 5.33 11.51
N ALA A 94 21.99 5.25 10.61
CA ALA A 94 20.95 4.23 10.69
C ALA A 94 21.56 2.84 10.43
N MET A 95 21.37 1.91 11.37
CA MET A 95 21.67 0.49 11.15
C MET A 95 20.49 -0.19 10.46
N ASP A 96 20.78 -1.04 9.47
CA ASP A 96 19.77 -1.87 8.83
C ASP A 96 19.19 -2.84 9.86
N SER A 97 17.90 -2.68 10.16
CA SER A 97 17.18 -3.59 11.04
C SER A 97 16.60 -4.72 10.22
N VAL A 98 17.03 -5.95 10.48
CA VAL A 98 16.41 -7.13 9.86
C VAL A 98 14.97 -7.22 10.35
N TYR A 99 14.03 -7.23 9.42
CA TYR A 99 12.62 -7.43 9.70
C TYR A 99 12.18 -8.74 9.08
N VAL A 100 11.32 -9.49 9.77
CA VAL A 100 10.72 -10.73 9.24
C VAL A 100 9.26 -10.77 9.68
N ILE A 101 8.38 -11.05 8.73
CA ILE A 101 6.96 -11.33 8.99
C ILE A 101 6.73 -12.84 8.82
N THR A 102 6.48 -13.55 9.91
CA THR A 102 6.38 -15.01 9.96
C THR A 102 4.96 -15.54 9.75
N GLY A 103 3.93 -14.70 9.91
CA GLY A 103 2.54 -15.09 9.70
C GLY A 103 1.52 -14.12 10.30
N LEU A 104 0.24 -14.40 10.05
CA LEU A 104 -0.89 -13.57 10.48
C LEU A 104 -0.94 -13.32 11.99
N GLU A 105 -0.59 -14.33 12.79
CA GLU A 105 -0.60 -14.27 14.27
C GLU A 105 0.50 -13.38 14.85
N GLN A 106 1.45 -12.93 14.04
CA GLN A 106 2.56 -12.14 14.52
C GLN A 106 2.08 -10.77 15.01
N THR A 107 2.33 -10.52 16.29
CA THR A 107 2.12 -9.21 16.91
C THR A 107 3.44 -8.46 16.95
N MET A 108 3.43 -7.23 16.46
CA MET A 108 4.60 -6.38 16.40
C MET A 108 4.79 -5.59 17.70
N ARG A 109 6.05 -5.30 18.06
CA ARG A 109 6.36 -4.47 19.23
C ARG A 109 5.98 -2.99 19.05
N GLN A 110 5.87 -2.55 17.80
CA GLN A 110 5.56 -1.18 17.41
C GLN A 110 4.26 -1.16 16.60
N SER A 111 3.55 -0.03 16.65
CA SER A 111 2.34 0.14 15.85
C SER A 111 2.65 0.17 14.35
N GLY A 112 1.69 -0.29 13.53
CA GLY A 112 1.81 -0.29 12.07
C GLY A 112 2.17 1.08 11.49
N LYS A 113 1.59 2.16 12.04
CA LYS A 113 1.93 3.54 11.65
C LYS A 113 3.42 3.84 11.83
N THR A 114 4.01 3.41 12.95
CA THR A 114 5.43 3.61 13.25
C THR A 114 6.31 2.77 12.33
N LEU A 115 5.91 1.52 12.10
CA LEU A 115 6.64 0.57 11.26
C LEU A 115 6.69 1.00 9.79
N LEU A 116 5.67 1.70 9.29
CA LEU A 116 5.70 2.28 7.94
C LEU A 116 6.78 3.36 7.74
N GLY A 117 7.40 3.87 8.79
CA GLY A 117 8.60 4.70 8.67
C GLY A 117 9.84 3.92 8.20
N ASN A 118 9.84 2.61 8.39
CA ASN A 118 10.96 1.72 8.09
C ASN A 118 10.82 1.13 6.67
N GLY A 119 11.83 1.37 5.82
CA GLY A 119 11.84 0.86 4.44
C GLY A 119 11.96 -0.66 4.35
N ILE A 120 12.73 -1.28 5.26
CA ILE A 120 12.89 -2.73 5.32
C ILE A 120 11.56 -3.38 5.69
N PHE A 121 10.87 -2.84 6.70
CA PHE A 121 9.52 -3.29 7.06
C PHE A 121 8.57 -3.25 5.87
N LYS A 122 8.54 -2.14 5.13
CA LYS A 122 7.67 -2.00 3.95
C LYS A 122 7.95 -3.05 2.88
N ASN A 123 9.22 -3.36 2.64
CA ASN A 123 9.62 -4.38 1.69
C ASN A 123 9.16 -5.78 2.14
N GLU A 124 9.40 -6.13 3.41
CA GLU A 124 9.01 -7.42 3.97
C GLU A 124 7.49 -7.58 4.07
N LEU A 125 6.77 -6.51 4.40
CA LEU A 125 5.31 -6.49 4.34
C LEU A 125 4.80 -6.72 2.92
N SER A 126 5.44 -6.13 1.91
CA SER A 126 5.04 -6.32 0.52
C SER A 126 5.25 -7.77 0.07
N LYS A 127 6.39 -8.37 0.42
CA LYS A 127 6.66 -9.80 0.15
C LYS A 127 5.66 -10.70 0.85
N PHE A 128 5.38 -10.42 2.12
CA PHE A 128 4.38 -11.15 2.90
C PHE A 128 3.01 -11.08 2.25
N LEU A 129 2.52 -9.89 1.88
CA LEU A 129 1.22 -9.72 1.22
C LEU A 129 1.12 -10.50 -0.10
N LEU A 130 2.18 -10.44 -0.93
CA LEU A 130 2.23 -11.17 -2.20
C LEU A 130 2.14 -12.69 -2.02
N ASP A 131 2.68 -13.22 -0.93
CA ASP A 131 2.60 -14.65 -0.65
C ASP A 131 1.29 -15.04 0.03
N GLU A 132 0.86 -14.25 1.01
CA GLU A 132 -0.33 -14.50 1.82
C GLU A 132 -1.60 -14.49 0.96
N TRP A 133 -1.71 -13.58 -0.02
CA TRP A 133 -2.86 -13.52 -0.93
C TRP A 133 -2.97 -14.68 -1.92
N LYS A 134 -1.95 -15.54 -2.04
CA LYS A 134 -2.06 -16.78 -2.83
C LYS A 134 -2.90 -17.85 -2.14
N ARG A 135 -3.22 -17.68 -0.85
CA ARG A 135 -4.01 -18.65 -0.08
C ARG A 135 -5.49 -18.57 -0.42
N ASP A 136 -6.14 -19.73 -0.51
CA ASP A 136 -7.52 -19.88 -0.98
C ASP A 136 -8.56 -19.06 -0.21
N HIS A 137 -8.34 -18.81 1.09
CA HIS A 137 -9.32 -18.08 1.89
C HIS A 137 -9.50 -16.62 1.44
N TYR A 138 -8.50 -16.01 0.81
CA TYR A 138 -8.64 -14.66 0.23
C TYR A 138 -9.49 -14.63 -1.03
N TRP A 139 -9.55 -15.73 -1.79
CA TRP A 139 -10.49 -15.86 -2.90
C TRP A 139 -11.95 -15.72 -2.43
N ASN A 140 -12.27 -16.33 -1.28
CA ASN A 140 -13.60 -16.21 -0.69
C ASN A 140 -13.91 -14.77 -0.27
N ILE A 141 -12.93 -14.05 0.30
CA ILE A 141 -13.08 -12.64 0.67
C ILE A 141 -13.37 -11.80 -0.57
N VAL A 142 -12.57 -11.92 -1.62
CA VAL A 142 -12.78 -11.19 -2.89
C VAL A 142 -14.16 -11.50 -3.48
N ARG A 143 -14.59 -12.78 -3.44
CA ARG A 143 -15.91 -13.19 -3.96
C ARG A 143 -17.07 -12.59 -3.18
N ILE A 144 -16.97 -12.50 -1.85
CA ILE A 144 -18.00 -11.89 -1.00
C ILE A 144 -18.10 -10.39 -1.29
N ILE A 145 -16.97 -9.70 -1.39
CA ILE A 145 -16.92 -8.25 -1.60
C ILE A 145 -17.39 -7.88 -3.01
N ARG A 146 -17.12 -8.72 -4.01
CA ARG A 146 -17.56 -8.54 -5.40
C ARG A 146 -18.96 -9.11 -5.69
N ARG A 147 -19.74 -9.58 -4.71
CA ARG A 147 -21.16 -9.91 -4.94
C ARG A 147 -21.99 -8.64 -4.86
#